data_AF-A0AAD8HP27-F1
#
_entry.id   AF-A0AAD8HP27-F1
#
_cell.length_a   1.000
_cell.length_b   1.000
_cell.length_c   1.000
_cell.angle_alpha   90.00
_cell.angle_beta   90.00
_cell.angle_gamma   90.00
#
_symmetry.space_group_name_H-M   'P 1'
#
loop_
_entity.id
_entity.type
_entity.pdbx_description
1 polymer ?
#
loop_
_entity_poly.entity_id
_entity_poly.type
_entity_poly.pdbx_seq_one_letter_code
_entity_poly.pdbx_strand_id
1 'polypeptide(L)'
;MMNHLKTVCAKSPLRTNFDKLQKTLKFEKLFKDDKFQTLQPHTFDQEKLRKKLALMCIKEEPLIVEHEGFQELINEAEPKFKIPGIWTIARDYLKIYSDELSKLKKCLVSERVSFTTETWTSVHNMNYMRLTAHWINKDWKLCKRILNFRQIGVARVVLHFKVGQF
;
A
#
# COMPACT_ATOMS: atom_id res chain seq x y z
N MET A 1 -21.05 9.64 -46.14
CA MET A 1 -21.48 8.45 -45.35
C MET A 1 -20.56 8.19 -44.15
N MET A 2 -19.24 8.08 -44.34
CA MET A 2 -18.29 7.76 -43.25
C MET A 2 -18.23 8.79 -42.11
N ASN A 3 -18.33 10.09 -42.42
CA ASN A 3 -18.35 11.12 -41.38
C ASN A 3 -19.59 11.03 -40.48
N HIS A 4 -20.76 10.71 -41.04
CA HIS A 4 -21.98 10.50 -40.26
C HIS A 4 -21.83 9.34 -39.25
N LEU A 5 -21.18 8.24 -39.65
CA LEU A 5 -20.89 7.11 -38.76
C LEU A 5 -19.94 7.49 -37.63
N LYS A 6 -18.93 8.33 -37.91
CA LYS A 6 -17.92 8.74 -36.90
C LYS A 6 -18.43 9.80 -35.93
N THR A 7 -19.29 10.72 -36.37
CA THR A 7 -19.64 11.92 -35.57
C THR A 7 -21.10 11.97 -35.12
N VAL A 8 -22.05 11.43 -35.90
CA VAL A 8 -23.50 11.63 -35.69
C VAL A 8 -24.21 10.37 -35.22
N CYS A 9 -23.89 9.19 -35.77
CA CYS A 9 -24.58 7.94 -35.44
C CYS A 9 -24.17 7.44 -34.05
N ALA A 10 -25.07 7.60 -33.07
CA ALA A 10 -24.77 7.30 -31.68
C ALA A 10 -24.46 5.83 -31.38
N LYS A 11 -24.97 4.92 -32.22
CA LYS A 11 -24.79 3.47 -32.10
C LYS A 11 -23.68 2.93 -33.01
N SER A 12 -22.97 3.79 -33.75
CA SER A 12 -21.93 3.31 -34.65
C SER A 12 -20.71 2.84 -33.84
N PRO A 13 -20.17 1.64 -34.11
CA PRO A 13 -18.92 1.18 -33.50
C PRO A 13 -17.69 1.99 -33.98
N LEU A 14 -17.85 2.81 -35.02
CA LEU A 14 -16.80 3.69 -35.55
C LEU A 14 -16.87 5.11 -34.96
N ARG A 15 -17.78 5.35 -34.00
CA ARG A 15 -17.96 6.65 -33.38
C ARG A 15 -16.75 6.98 -32.51
N THR A 16 -16.08 8.08 -32.81
CA THR A 16 -14.85 8.50 -32.10
C THR A 16 -15.14 9.33 -30.86
N ASN A 17 -16.38 9.81 -30.72
CA ASN A 17 -16.84 10.45 -29.50
C ASN A 17 -17.19 9.38 -28.46
N PHE A 18 -16.19 8.99 -27.69
CA PHE A 18 -16.36 8.18 -26.48
C PHE A 18 -17.36 8.88 -25.56
N ASP A 19 -18.49 8.23 -25.31
CA ASP A 19 -19.42 8.67 -24.28
C ASP A 19 -18.65 8.69 -22.95
N LYS A 20 -18.48 9.88 -22.36
CA LYS A 20 -17.74 10.05 -21.09
C LYS A 20 -18.37 9.28 -19.93
N LEU A 21 -19.64 8.87 -20.07
CA LEU A 21 -20.37 8.06 -19.10
C LEU A 21 -20.19 6.56 -19.32
N GLN A 22 -19.66 6.13 -20.47
CA GLN A 22 -19.45 4.72 -20.77
C GLN A 22 -18.26 4.17 -19.98
N LYS A 23 -18.53 3.19 -19.13
CA LYS A 23 -17.52 2.50 -18.32
C LYS A 23 -16.90 1.35 -19.12
N THR A 24 -15.60 1.16 -19.00
CA THR A 24 -14.90 0.02 -19.60
C THR A 24 -15.24 -1.24 -18.81
N LEU A 25 -15.53 -2.37 -19.43
CA LEU A 25 -15.78 -3.60 -18.68
C LEU A 25 -14.46 -4.27 -18.31
N LYS A 26 -14.36 -4.74 -17.07
CA LYS A 26 -13.22 -5.54 -16.59
C LYS A 26 -13.75 -6.82 -15.96
N PHE A 27 -13.03 -7.91 -16.19
CA PHE A 27 -13.28 -9.15 -15.47
C PHE A 27 -12.70 -9.06 -14.06
N GLU A 28 -13.54 -9.31 -13.05
CA GLU A 28 -13.14 -9.39 -11.66
C GLU A 28 -13.34 -10.82 -11.14
N LYS A 29 -12.34 -11.35 -10.45
CA LYS A 29 -12.41 -12.66 -9.81
C LYS A 29 -13.24 -12.53 -8.53
N LEU A 30 -14.26 -13.37 -8.39
CA LEU A 30 -15.11 -13.40 -7.19
C LEU A 30 -14.38 -13.92 -5.96
N PHE A 31 -13.46 -14.88 -6.15
CA PHE A 31 -12.63 -15.46 -5.11
C PHE A 31 -11.22 -15.72 -5.64
N LYS A 32 -10.22 -15.80 -4.74
CA LYS A 32 -8.81 -15.96 -5.13
C LYS A 32 -8.53 -17.27 -5.89
N ASP A 33 -9.40 -18.28 -5.72
CA ASP A 33 -9.13 -19.66 -6.14
C ASP A 33 -10.11 -20.22 -7.19
N ASP A 34 -11.10 -19.46 -7.68
CA ASP A 34 -12.09 -19.95 -8.67
C ASP A 34 -11.89 -19.42 -10.10
N LYS A 35 -12.31 -20.24 -11.09
CA LYS A 35 -12.32 -19.93 -12.54
C LYS A 35 -13.47 -18.99 -12.96
N PHE A 36 -14.43 -18.71 -12.09
CA PHE A 36 -15.58 -17.86 -12.41
C PHE A 36 -15.22 -16.37 -12.32
N GLN A 37 -15.39 -15.67 -13.44
CA GLN A 37 -15.15 -14.23 -13.56
C GLN A 37 -16.49 -13.53 -13.80
N THR A 38 -16.75 -12.46 -13.06
CA THR A 38 -17.89 -11.58 -13.33
C THR A 38 -17.41 -10.38 -14.14
N LEU A 39 -18.24 -9.95 -15.10
CA LEU A 39 -18.06 -8.67 -15.77
C LEU A 39 -18.51 -7.56 -14.82
N GLN A 40 -17.62 -6.62 -14.55
CA GLN A 40 -17.93 -5.44 -13.74
C GLN A 40 -17.52 -4.18 -14.51
N PRO A 41 -18.31 -3.10 -14.42
CA PRO A 41 -17.93 -1.82 -14.99
C PRO A 41 -16.74 -1.22 -14.22
N HIS A 42 -15.65 -0.98 -14.93
CA HIS A 42 -14.46 -0.31 -14.45
C HIS A 42 -14.55 1.19 -14.67
N THR A 43 -14.37 1.93 -13.57
CA THR A 43 -14.07 3.35 -13.58
C THR A 43 -12.73 3.58 -12.92
N PHE A 44 -11.94 4.46 -13.52
CA PHE A 44 -10.73 4.96 -12.90
C PHE A 44 -11.06 5.61 -11.54
N ASP A 45 -10.26 5.29 -10.53
CA ASP A 45 -10.34 5.81 -9.17
C ASP A 45 -8.95 6.23 -8.71
N GLN A 46 -8.77 7.54 -8.60
CA GLN A 46 -7.53 8.21 -8.22
C GLN A 46 -7.03 7.72 -6.84
N GLU A 47 -7.91 7.62 -5.86
CA GLU A 47 -7.54 7.27 -4.48
C GLU A 47 -7.19 5.78 -4.38
N LYS A 48 -7.90 4.93 -5.13
CA LYS A 48 -7.60 3.49 -5.20
C LYS A 48 -6.23 3.23 -5.80
N LEU A 49 -5.88 3.88 -6.91
CA LEU A 49 -4.57 3.72 -7.54
C LEU A 49 -3.46 4.34 -6.68
N ARG A 50 -3.69 5.53 -6.10
CA ARG A 50 -2.75 6.17 -5.16
C ARG A 50 -2.42 5.29 -3.96
N LYS A 51 -3.42 4.64 -3.37
CA LYS A 51 -3.20 3.69 -2.26
C LYS A 51 -2.35 2.49 -2.69
N LYS A 52 -2.52 2.00 -3.93
CA LYS A 52 -1.69 0.91 -4.47
C LYS A 52 -0.26 1.38 -4.74
N LEU A 53 -0.10 2.60 -5.25
CA LEU A 53 1.21 3.22 -5.44
C LEU A 53 1.96 3.36 -4.11
N ALA A 54 1.33 3.91 -3.07
CA ALA A 54 1.93 4.00 -1.74
C ALA A 54 2.36 2.62 -1.21
N LEU A 55 1.53 1.58 -1.37
CA LEU A 55 1.90 0.21 -0.97
C LEU A 55 3.07 -0.37 -1.77
N MET A 56 3.19 -0.04 -3.06
CA MET A 56 4.35 -0.42 -3.88
C MET A 56 5.61 0.26 -3.37
N CYS A 57 5.55 1.57 -3.12
CA CYS A 57 6.70 2.34 -2.68
C CYS A 57 7.19 1.92 -1.27
N ILE A 58 6.31 1.41 -0.39
CA ILE A 58 6.68 0.77 0.88
C ILE A 58 7.48 -0.52 0.67
N LYS A 59 7.13 -1.31 -0.35
CA LYS A 59 7.69 -2.65 -0.58
C LYS A 59 8.99 -2.63 -1.37
N GLU A 60 9.07 -1.75 -2.35
CA GLU A 60 10.14 -1.73 -3.34
C GLU A 60 11.02 -0.51 -3.12
N GLU A 61 10.56 0.67 -3.56
CA GLU A 61 11.37 1.88 -3.58
C GLU A 61 10.53 3.14 -3.28
N PRO A 62 10.86 3.90 -2.21
CA PRO A 62 10.10 5.09 -1.84
C PRO A 62 10.15 6.25 -2.83
N LEU A 63 11.24 6.34 -3.62
CA LEU A 63 11.53 7.45 -4.52
C LEU A 63 11.02 7.25 -5.95
N ILE A 64 10.43 6.08 -6.26
CA ILE A 64 10.02 5.72 -7.61
C ILE A 64 9.07 6.74 -8.27
N VAL A 65 8.27 7.45 -7.48
CA VAL A 65 7.34 8.49 -7.98
C VAL A 65 8.05 9.71 -8.58
N GLU A 66 9.32 9.93 -8.25
CA GLU A 66 10.14 11.02 -8.79
C GLU A 66 10.93 10.58 -10.04
N HIS A 67 10.91 9.28 -10.39
CA HIS A 67 11.66 8.77 -11.54
C HIS A 67 10.91 9.11 -12.84
N GLU A 68 11.57 9.82 -13.77
CA GLU A 68 10.98 10.27 -15.04
C GLU A 68 10.38 9.10 -15.84
N GLY A 69 11.14 8.02 -16.02
CA GLY A 69 10.65 6.84 -16.75
C GLY A 69 9.43 6.16 -16.09
N PHE A 70 9.28 6.25 -14.77
CA PHE A 70 8.08 5.78 -14.09
C PHE A 70 6.89 6.70 -14.37
N GLN A 71 7.11 8.02 -14.36
CA GLN A 71 6.07 9.00 -14.67
C GLN A 71 5.59 8.86 -16.11
N GLU A 72 6.50 8.71 -17.07
CA GLU A 72 6.17 8.44 -18.49
C GLU A 72 5.32 7.17 -18.63
N LEU A 73 5.75 6.07 -18.01
CA LEU A 73 5.02 4.80 -18.05
C LEU A 73 3.59 4.94 -17.51
N ILE A 74 3.42 5.61 -16.37
CA ILE A 74 2.11 5.78 -15.74
C ILE A 74 1.23 6.71 -16.55
N ASN A 75 1.79 7.78 -17.13
CA ASN A 75 1.05 8.69 -17.99
C ASN A 75 0.56 7.98 -19.26
N GLU A 76 1.31 7.04 -19.81
CA GLU A 76 0.86 6.20 -20.93
C GLU A 76 -0.20 5.18 -20.49
N ALA A 77 -0.02 4.54 -19.33
CA ALA A 77 -0.90 3.48 -18.85
C ALA A 77 -2.27 3.99 -18.33
N GLU A 78 -2.29 5.11 -17.61
CA GLU A 78 -3.50 5.76 -17.11
C GLU A 78 -3.31 7.29 -17.07
N PRO A 79 -3.57 7.98 -18.21
CA PRO A 79 -3.37 9.42 -18.33
C PRO A 79 -4.19 10.27 -17.35
N LYS A 80 -5.25 9.71 -16.76
CA LYS A 80 -6.10 10.44 -15.78
C LYS A 80 -5.48 10.46 -14.39
N PHE A 81 -4.47 9.61 -14.13
CA PHE A 81 -3.87 9.52 -12.82
C PHE A 81 -2.94 10.68 -12.54
N LYS A 82 -3.28 11.48 -11.53
CA LYS A 82 -2.40 12.53 -11.04
C LYS A 82 -1.36 11.91 -10.12
N ILE A 83 -0.14 11.74 -10.62
CA ILE A 83 0.95 11.16 -9.83
C ILE A 83 1.20 12.03 -8.60
N PRO A 84 1.11 11.49 -7.37
CA PRO A 84 1.39 12.24 -6.17
C PRO A 84 2.90 12.44 -6.02
N GLY A 85 3.33 13.63 -5.59
CA GLY A 85 4.72 13.86 -5.20
C GLY A 85 5.09 13.14 -3.90
N ILE A 86 6.40 13.02 -3.65
CA ILE A 86 6.96 12.28 -2.51
C ILE A 86 6.36 12.64 -1.15
N TRP A 87 6.10 13.92 -0.85
CA TRP A 87 5.53 14.36 0.42
C TRP A 87 4.10 13.88 0.65
N THR A 88 3.36 13.69 -0.44
CA THR A 88 2.01 13.16 -0.42
C THR A 88 2.04 11.66 -0.14
N ILE A 89 2.96 10.93 -0.79
CA ILE A 89 3.23 9.53 -0.50
C ILE A 89 3.71 9.32 0.94
N ALA A 90 4.58 10.19 1.47
CA ALA A 90 5.04 10.14 2.85
C ALA A 90 3.90 10.27 3.87
N ARG A 91 2.93 11.16 3.61
CA ARG A 91 1.72 11.26 4.45
C ARG A 91 0.86 9.99 4.35
N ASP A 92 0.76 9.41 3.16
CA ASP A 92 0.03 8.14 2.97
C ASP A 92 0.69 7.00 3.75
N TYR A 93 2.02 6.94 3.79
CA TYR A 93 2.74 5.97 4.62
C TYR A 93 2.39 6.09 6.09
N LEU A 94 2.39 7.31 6.64
CA LEU A 94 2.06 7.55 8.05
C LEU A 94 0.62 7.12 8.35
N LYS A 95 -0.30 7.36 7.42
CA LYS A 95 -1.69 6.90 7.56
C LYS A 95 -1.80 5.38 7.55
N ILE A 96 -1.16 4.72 6.58
CA ILE A 96 -1.12 3.25 6.49
C ILE A 96 -0.51 2.66 7.76
N TYR A 97 0.60 3.22 8.24
CA TYR A 97 1.25 2.81 9.47
C TYR A 97 0.32 2.93 10.68
N SER A 98 -0.36 4.08 10.85
CA SER A 98 -1.31 4.30 11.95
C SER A 98 -2.46 3.28 11.93
N ASP A 99 -3.02 3.03 10.74
CA ASP A 99 -4.10 2.05 10.56
C ASP A 99 -3.64 0.63 10.91
N GLU A 100 -2.46 0.21 10.44
CA GLU A 100 -1.89 -1.10 10.74
C GLU A 100 -1.49 -1.24 12.22
N LEU A 101 -0.99 -0.16 12.85
CA LEU A 101 -0.68 -0.13 14.27
C LEU A 101 -1.96 -0.31 15.11
N SER A 102 -3.04 0.36 14.75
CA SER A 102 -4.34 0.21 15.43
C SER A 102 -4.86 -1.23 15.35
N LYS A 103 -4.76 -1.86 14.16
CA LYS A 103 -5.12 -3.27 13.98
C LYS A 103 -4.24 -4.18 14.82
N LEU A 104 -2.92 -3.96 14.81
CA LEU A 104 -1.97 -4.77 15.57
C LEU A 104 -2.25 -4.69 17.07
N LYS A 105 -2.49 -3.49 17.61
CA LYS A 105 -2.86 -3.31 19.03
C LYS A 105 -4.08 -4.15 19.38
N LYS A 106 -5.15 -4.06 18.59
CA LYS A 106 -6.37 -4.86 18.80
C LYS A 106 -6.10 -6.35 18.76
N CYS A 107 -5.24 -6.82 17.85
CA CYS A 107 -4.85 -8.22 17.77
C CYS A 107 -4.07 -8.70 18.99
N LEU A 108 -3.15 -7.88 19.53
CA LEU A 108 -2.26 -8.30 20.61
C LEU A 108 -2.93 -8.34 21.99
N VAL A 109 -4.06 -7.64 22.19
CA VAL A 109 -4.77 -7.59 23.50
C VAL A 109 -5.18 -8.99 24.00
N SER A 110 -5.57 -9.89 23.09
CA SER A 110 -6.04 -11.23 23.46
C SER A 110 -4.96 -12.32 23.39
N GLU A 111 -3.72 -11.95 23.06
CA GLU A 111 -2.67 -12.92 22.73
C GLU A 111 -1.59 -12.98 23.82
N ARG A 112 -0.94 -14.14 23.95
CA ARG A 112 0.28 -14.27 24.75
C ARG A 112 1.46 -13.82 23.89
N VAL A 113 2.03 -12.68 24.23
CA VAL A 113 3.08 -12.02 23.44
C VAL A 113 4.43 -12.13 24.17
N SER A 114 5.47 -12.54 23.44
CA SER A 114 6.86 -12.42 23.87
C SER A 114 7.58 -11.34 23.07
N PHE A 115 8.59 -10.72 23.68
CA PHE A 115 9.36 -9.66 23.04
C PHE A 115 10.82 -10.06 22.91
N THR A 116 11.42 -9.70 21.78
CA THR A 116 12.87 -9.78 21.58
C THR A 116 13.40 -8.40 21.22
N THR A 117 14.44 -7.97 21.92
CA THR A 117 15.23 -6.80 21.57
C THR A 117 16.51 -7.23 20.90
N GLU A 118 16.84 -6.60 19.79
CA GLU A 118 18.07 -6.87 19.05
C GLU A 118 18.76 -5.55 18.74
N THR A 119 20.07 -5.49 18.96
CA THR A 119 20.86 -4.28 18.74
C THR A 119 21.84 -4.47 17.59
N TRP A 120 21.98 -3.44 16.77
CA TRP A 120 22.89 -3.42 15.63
C TRP A 120 23.73 -2.15 15.65
N THR A 121 24.98 -2.23 15.25
CA THR A 121 25.83 -1.06 14.99
C THR A 121 25.97 -0.90 13.48
N SER A 122 25.62 0.28 12.96
CA SER A 122 25.79 0.57 11.54
C SER A 122 27.25 0.80 11.18
N VAL A 123 27.55 0.80 9.87
CA VAL A 123 28.88 1.16 9.35
C VAL A 123 29.33 2.58 9.71
N HIS A 124 28.39 3.45 10.08
CA HIS A 124 28.65 4.82 10.56
C HIS A 124 28.76 4.89 12.10
N ASN A 125 29.00 3.75 12.76
CA ASN A 125 29.11 3.61 14.22
C ASN A 125 27.87 4.11 15.00
N MET A 126 26.68 4.01 14.39
CA MET A 126 25.42 4.35 15.04
C MET A 126 24.76 3.08 15.57
N ASN A 127 24.37 3.09 16.85
CA ASN A 127 23.68 1.97 17.47
C ASN A 127 22.17 2.05 17.24
N TYR A 128 21.56 0.94 16.88
CA TYR A 128 20.13 0.78 16.67
C TYR A 128 19.60 -0.33 17.55
N MET A 129 18.32 -0.22 17.92
CA MET A 129 17.57 -1.26 18.60
C MET A 129 16.29 -1.57 17.83
N ARG A 130 16.06 -2.85 17.57
CA ARG A 130 14.82 -3.42 17.06
C ARG A 130 14.07 -4.10 18.19
N LEU A 131 12.83 -3.68 18.44
CA LEU A 131 11.88 -4.40 19.30
C LEU A 131 10.94 -5.21 18.42
N THR A 132 10.89 -6.53 18.64
CA THR A 132 10.02 -7.43 17.90
C THR A 132 9.09 -8.16 18.86
N ALA A 133 7.80 -8.20 18.52
CA ALA A 133 6.81 -9.02 19.18
C ALA A 133 6.64 -10.36 18.45
N HIS A 134 6.53 -11.43 19.22
CA HIS A 134 6.22 -12.78 18.75
C HIS A 134 5.02 -13.33 19.50
N TRP A 135 4.12 -14.00 18.80
CA TRP A 135 2.95 -14.65 19.40
C TRP A 135 2.48 -15.81 18.51
N ILE A 136 1.66 -16.71 19.05
CA ILE A 136 0.98 -17.76 18.28
C ILE A 136 -0.47 -17.32 18.10
N ASN A 137 -0.95 -17.24 16.86
CA ASN A 137 -2.33 -16.83 16.59
C ASN A 137 -3.32 -17.99 16.77
N LYS A 138 -4.63 -17.71 16.62
CA LYS A 138 -5.71 -18.72 16.71
C LYS A 138 -5.58 -19.89 15.74
N ASP A 139 -4.91 -19.68 14.61
CA ASP A 139 -4.65 -20.72 13.61
C ASP A 139 -3.37 -21.52 13.91
N TRP A 140 -2.82 -21.39 15.12
CA TRP A 140 -1.59 -22.03 15.56
C TRP A 140 -0.34 -21.64 14.73
N LYS A 141 -0.35 -20.44 14.15
CA LYS A 141 0.77 -19.91 13.36
C LYS A 141 1.60 -18.92 14.17
N LEU A 142 2.92 -19.13 14.15
CA LEU A 142 3.88 -18.19 14.71
C LEU A 142 3.82 -16.87 13.93
N CYS A 143 3.50 -15.80 14.63
CA CYS A 143 3.44 -14.45 14.12
C CYS A 143 4.58 -13.62 14.70
N LYS A 144 5.23 -12.82 13.84
CA LYS A 144 6.34 -11.94 14.17
C LYS A 144 6.07 -10.54 13.62
N ARG A 145 6.20 -9.49 14.44
CA ARG A 145 6.11 -8.08 14.01
C ARG A 145 7.15 -7.21 14.69
N ILE A 146 7.80 -6.35 13.91
CA ILE A 146 8.66 -5.28 14.43
C ILE A 146 7.74 -4.19 14.97
N LEU A 147 7.85 -3.90 16.26
CA LEU A 147 7.08 -2.83 16.92
C LEU A 147 7.81 -1.49 16.87
N ASN A 148 9.14 -1.55 16.96
CA ASN A 148 9.96 -0.35 16.97
C ASN A 148 11.34 -0.64 16.36
N PHE A 149 11.86 0.35 15.64
CA PHE A 149 13.23 0.38 15.14
C PHE A 149 13.75 1.79 15.35
N ARG A 150 14.69 1.97 16.27
CA ARG A 150 15.16 3.28 16.69
C ARG A 150 16.66 3.30 16.89
N GLN A 151 17.29 4.43 16.57
CA GLN A 151 18.65 4.72 17.00
C GLN A 151 18.68 4.85 18.53
N ILE A 152 19.73 4.35 19.15
CA ILE A 152 19.96 4.39 20.59
C ILE A 152 21.34 5.00 20.88
N GLY A 153 21.44 5.75 21.97
CA GLY A 153 22.72 6.26 22.47
C GLY A 153 23.56 5.19 23.16
N VAL A 154 24.80 5.54 23.53
CA VAL A 154 25.79 4.64 24.15
C VAL A 154 25.54 4.40 25.66
N ALA A 155 24.55 5.05 26.27
CA ALA A 155 24.25 4.86 27.69
C ALA A 155 23.44 3.57 27.93
N ARG A 156 23.94 2.72 28.85
CA ARG A 156 23.30 1.48 29.36
C ARG A 156 21.77 1.58 29.32
N VAL A 157 21.15 0.83 28.41
CA VAL A 157 19.69 0.77 28.32
C VAL A 157 19.20 -0.24 29.35
N VAL A 158 18.83 0.24 30.55
CA VAL A 158 17.91 -0.50 31.42
C VAL A 158 16.52 -0.36 30.79
N LEU A 159 16.02 -1.44 30.19
CA LEU A 159 14.70 -1.46 29.56
C LEU A 159 13.60 -1.46 30.64
N HIS A 160 13.14 -0.28 31.04
CA HIS A 160 11.89 -0.16 31.80
C HIS A 160 10.70 -0.35 30.86
N PHE A 161 10.21 -1.58 30.76
CA PHE A 161 8.91 -1.86 30.15
C PHE A 161 7.81 -1.47 31.14
N LYS A 162 7.11 -0.35 30.92
CA LYS A 162 5.80 -0.13 31.53
C LYS A 162 4.79 -1.03 30.82
N VAL A 163 4.52 -2.19 31.42
CA VAL A 163 3.37 -3.03 31.07
C VAL A 163 2.13 -2.27 31.53
N GLY A 164 1.46 -1.52 30.64
CA GLY A 164 0.26 -0.78 31.03
C GLY A 164 -0.29 0.25 30.04
N GLN A 165 0.41 0.57 28.95
CA GLN A 165 -0.13 1.44 27.91
C GLN A 165 0.23 0.89 26.52
N PHE A 166 -0.54 -0.08 26.06
CA PHE A 166 -0.67 -0.42 24.64
C PHE A 166 -1.93 0.23 24.09
#